data_AF-A0A452YT45-F1
#
_entry.id   AF-A0A452YT45-F1
#
_cell.length_a   1.000
_cell.length_b   1.000
_cell.length_c   1.000
_cell.angle_alpha   90.00
_cell.angle_beta   90.00
_cell.angle_gamma   90.00
#
_symmetry.space_group_name_H-M   'P 1'
#
loop_
_entity.id
_entity.type
_entity.pdbx_description
1 polymer ?
#
loop_
_entity_poly.entity_id
_entity_poly.type
_entity_poly.pdbx_seq_one_letter_code
_entity_poly.pdbx_strand_id
1 'polypeptide(L)'
;MLDRTKPSPAMRDPKVKTARAHKPRHFPLPDRLRKRHFYRWRWLLWLALSAYLFLPALPPSLRGPSSEPRPGVRIYAYDLPPRFNRGWAAADARCARHLFAAEVAVHEALLLRQRRAGLRPEEADLFLVPVYVCCNFSTLTGLPSLAHARALLADAVDLVRAEMPFWNRSAGADHVFVASHDFGACFHPMVTAARSNL
;
A
#
# COMPACT_ATOMS: atom_id res chain seq x y z
N MET A 1 -11.86 35.59 80.50
CA MET A 1 -13.27 35.90 80.19
C MET A 1 -13.64 35.07 78.97
N LEU A 2 -14.23 33.89 79.21
CA LEU A 2 -15.66 33.57 79.02
C LEU A 2 -16.06 33.56 77.52
N ASP A 3 -16.74 32.58 76.95
CA ASP A 3 -17.18 31.24 77.33
C ASP A 3 -17.95 30.63 76.14
N ARG A 4 -18.06 29.30 76.14
CA ARG A 4 -19.24 28.50 75.77
C ARG A 4 -19.90 28.65 74.38
N THR A 5 -19.84 27.52 73.67
CA THR A 5 -21.00 26.68 73.29
C THR A 5 -22.31 27.41 72.95
N LYS A 6 -22.77 27.31 71.70
CA LYS A 6 -23.98 26.56 71.27
C LYS A 6 -24.41 26.91 69.84
N PRO A 7 -25.07 25.97 69.13
CA PRO A 7 -25.42 26.08 67.72
C PRO A 7 -26.75 26.81 67.50
N SER A 8 -27.00 27.25 66.26
CA SER A 8 -28.30 27.78 65.81
C SER A 8 -28.55 27.36 64.35
N PRO A 9 -29.79 27.35 63.84
CA PRO A 9 -30.61 26.15 63.76
C PRO A 9 -30.83 25.70 62.31
N ALA A 10 -31.25 24.45 62.15
CA ALA A 10 -31.63 23.85 60.89
C ALA A 10 -32.70 24.68 60.15
N MET A 11 -32.32 25.20 58.97
CA MET A 11 -33.26 25.74 58.01
C MET A 11 -33.86 24.58 57.23
N ARG A 12 -35.11 24.24 57.56
CA ARG A 12 -35.93 23.26 56.84
C ARG A 12 -36.24 23.82 55.45
N ASP A 13 -35.86 23.09 54.41
CA ASP A 13 -36.24 23.43 53.04
C ASP A 13 -37.78 23.38 52.88
N PRO A 14 -38.37 24.39 52.23
CA PRO A 14 -39.80 24.41 51.93
C PRO A 14 -40.16 23.33 50.91
N LYS A 15 -41.18 22.53 51.23
CA LYS A 15 -41.79 21.55 50.31
C LYS A 15 -42.32 22.26 49.06
N VAL A 16 -41.65 22.04 47.92
CA VAL A 16 -42.13 22.48 46.61
C VAL A 16 -43.37 21.68 46.22
N LYS A 17 -44.47 22.39 46.00
CA LYS A 17 -45.75 21.86 45.52
C LYS A 17 -45.59 21.41 44.06
N THR A 18 -45.96 20.17 43.78
CA THR A 18 -45.93 19.56 42.45
C THR A 18 -46.91 20.26 41.51
N ALA A 19 -46.39 20.99 40.52
CA ALA A 19 -47.18 21.46 39.39
C ALA A 19 -47.58 20.26 38.52
N ARG A 20 -48.88 20.06 38.28
CA ARG A 20 -49.38 19.09 37.30
C ARG A 20 -48.91 19.51 35.91
N ALA A 21 -47.98 18.75 35.33
CA ALA A 21 -47.56 18.91 33.95
C ALA A 21 -48.74 18.62 33.00
N HIS A 22 -49.04 19.57 32.12
CA HIS A 22 -49.97 19.39 31.01
C HIS A 22 -49.32 18.41 30.02
N LYS A 23 -49.90 17.22 29.85
CA LYS A 23 -49.36 16.19 28.96
C LYS A 23 -49.67 16.56 27.51
N PRO A 24 -48.67 16.82 26.64
CA PRO A 24 -48.96 17.04 25.23
C PRO A 24 -49.52 15.75 24.62
N ARG A 25 -50.62 15.87 23.87
CA ARG A 25 -51.17 14.77 23.08
C ARG A 25 -50.18 14.44 21.96
N HIS A 26 -49.35 13.43 22.18
CA HIS A 26 -48.60 12.79 21.10
C HIS A 26 -49.59 12.07 20.18
N PHE A 27 -49.77 12.60 18.97
CA PHE A 27 -50.25 11.79 17.84
C PHE A 27 -49.10 10.87 17.42
N PRO A 28 -49.23 9.53 17.49
CA PRO A 28 -48.22 8.64 16.95
C PRO A 28 -48.34 8.66 15.43
N LEU A 29 -47.46 9.42 14.75
CA LEU A 29 -47.17 9.19 13.34
C LEU A 29 -46.67 7.73 13.18
N PRO A 30 -47.01 7.01 12.09
CA PRO A 30 -46.82 5.57 12.04
C PRO A 30 -45.34 5.21 11.92
N ASP A 31 -44.69 4.99 13.06
CA ASP A 31 -43.27 4.64 13.22
C ASP A 31 -42.91 3.30 12.51
N ARG A 32 -43.94 2.53 12.11
CA ARG A 32 -43.83 1.32 11.27
C ARG A 32 -43.46 1.61 9.82
N LEU A 33 -43.92 2.72 9.23
CA LEU A 33 -43.62 3.05 7.83
C LEU A 33 -42.16 3.47 7.65
N ARG A 34 -41.62 4.25 8.59
CA ARG A 34 -40.22 4.73 8.58
C ARG A 34 -39.22 3.60 8.80
N LYS A 35 -39.48 2.67 9.73
CA LYS A 35 -38.64 1.48 9.94
C LYS A 35 -38.68 0.55 8.72
N ARG A 36 -39.86 0.28 8.15
CA ARG A 36 -39.98 -0.52 6.92
C ARG A 36 -39.22 0.09 5.75
N HIS A 37 -39.29 1.41 5.56
CA HIS A 37 -38.51 2.10 4.53
C HIS A 37 -36.99 2.00 4.76
N PHE A 38 -36.54 2.18 6.00
CA PHE A 38 -35.11 2.08 6.35
C PHE A 38 -34.55 0.67 6.09
N TYR A 39 -35.27 -0.38 6.51
CA TYR A 39 -34.84 -1.74 6.23
C TYR A 39 -34.91 -2.07 4.74
N ARG A 40 -35.94 -1.64 4.00
CA ARG A 40 -36.04 -1.85 2.55
C ARG A 40 -34.91 -1.17 1.78
N TRP A 41 -34.55 0.07 2.12
CA TRP A 41 -33.42 0.77 1.49
C TRP A 41 -32.07 0.14 1.81
N ARG A 42 -31.88 -0.33 3.05
CA ARG A 42 -30.64 -1.03 3.42
C ARG A 42 -30.49 -2.35 2.67
N TRP A 43 -31.57 -3.10 2.48
CA TRP A 43 -31.57 -4.31 1.66
C TRP A 43 -31.30 -4.01 0.18
N LEU A 44 -31.88 -2.96 -0.39
CA LEU A 44 -31.61 -2.55 -1.77
C LEU A 44 -30.16 -2.11 -1.97
N LEU A 45 -29.60 -1.32 -1.04
CA LEU A 45 -28.19 -0.94 -1.05
C LEU A 45 -27.26 -2.15 -0.90
N TRP A 46 -27.60 -3.08 -0.01
CA TRP A 46 -26.80 -4.28 0.21
C TRP A 46 -26.86 -5.22 -1.00
N LEU A 47 -28.02 -5.37 -1.63
CA LEU A 47 -28.18 -6.12 -2.89
C LEU A 47 -27.46 -5.43 -4.05
N ALA A 48 -27.53 -4.11 -4.16
CA ALA A 48 -26.81 -3.36 -5.19
C ALA A 48 -25.28 -3.45 -4.99
N LEU A 49 -24.79 -3.34 -3.75
CA LEU A 49 -23.37 -3.48 -3.43
C LEU A 49 -22.89 -4.92 -3.63
N SER A 50 -23.69 -5.91 -3.23
CA SER A 50 -23.38 -7.32 -3.47
C SER A 50 -23.41 -7.63 -4.96
N ALA A 51 -24.39 -7.12 -5.71
CA ALA A 51 -24.42 -7.23 -7.16
C ALA A 51 -23.22 -6.52 -7.79
N TYR A 52 -22.77 -5.38 -7.27
CA TYR A 52 -21.58 -4.70 -7.79
C TYR A 52 -20.28 -5.46 -7.50
N LEU A 53 -20.16 -6.08 -6.32
CA LEU A 53 -18.98 -6.84 -5.91
C LEU A 53 -18.94 -8.28 -6.47
N PHE A 54 -20.11 -8.86 -6.74
CA PHE A 54 -20.26 -10.25 -7.19
C PHE A 54 -20.83 -10.39 -8.61
N LEU A 55 -21.23 -9.30 -9.29
CA LEU A 55 -21.31 -9.36 -10.75
C LEU A 55 -19.89 -9.64 -11.23
N PRO A 56 -19.67 -10.71 -11.99
CA PRO A 56 -18.44 -10.79 -12.77
C PRO A 56 -18.40 -9.50 -13.60
N ALA A 57 -17.24 -8.82 -13.58
CA ALA A 57 -16.97 -7.78 -14.55
C ALA A 57 -17.48 -8.28 -15.91
N LEU A 58 -18.34 -7.46 -16.54
CA LEU A 58 -19.04 -7.71 -17.80
C LEU A 58 -18.33 -8.75 -18.69
N PRO A 59 -19.05 -9.76 -19.23
CA PRO A 59 -18.42 -10.72 -20.13
C PRO A 59 -17.67 -9.96 -21.24
N PRO A 60 -16.48 -10.42 -21.63
CA PRO A 60 -15.60 -9.69 -22.54
C PRO A 60 -16.22 -9.37 -23.92
N SER A 61 -17.43 -9.88 -24.21
CA SER A 61 -18.16 -9.71 -25.47
C SER A 61 -18.68 -8.31 -25.77
N LEU A 62 -18.66 -7.37 -24.80
CA LEU A 62 -19.01 -5.96 -25.04
C LEU A 62 -17.79 -5.03 -25.19
N ARG A 63 -16.57 -5.58 -25.28
CA ARG A 63 -15.45 -4.83 -25.82
C ARG A 63 -15.70 -4.61 -27.31
N GLY A 64 -15.64 -3.35 -27.76
CA GLY A 64 -15.62 -2.97 -29.18
C GLY A 64 -14.51 -3.72 -29.95
N PRO A 65 -14.42 -3.55 -31.30
CA PRO A 65 -13.64 -4.40 -32.19
C PRO A 65 -12.33 -4.82 -31.54
N SER A 66 -12.22 -6.14 -31.32
CA SER A 66 -11.16 -6.80 -30.60
C SER A 66 -9.81 -6.25 -31.03
N SER A 67 -9.25 -5.37 -30.21
CA SER A 67 -7.80 -5.35 -30.10
C SER A 67 -7.46 -6.76 -29.65
N GLU A 68 -6.93 -7.58 -30.56
CA GLU A 68 -6.19 -8.79 -30.20
C GLU A 68 -5.48 -8.53 -28.87
N PRO A 69 -5.64 -9.39 -27.84
CA PRO A 69 -4.96 -9.19 -26.57
C PRO A 69 -3.48 -8.95 -26.88
N ARG A 70 -3.03 -7.69 -26.73
CA ARG A 70 -1.63 -7.39 -26.97
C ARG A 70 -0.85 -8.33 -26.06
N PRO A 71 0.15 -9.06 -26.58
CA PRO A 71 1.00 -9.89 -25.75
C PRO A 71 1.44 -9.04 -24.56
N GLY A 72 1.11 -9.46 -23.35
CA GLY A 72 1.46 -8.71 -22.16
C GLY A 72 3.00 -8.60 -22.06
N VAL A 73 3.50 -7.47 -21.58
CA VAL A 73 4.95 -7.26 -21.42
C VAL A 73 5.58 -8.41 -20.63
N ARG A 74 6.62 -9.01 -21.20
CA ARG A 74 7.43 -10.08 -20.59
C ARG A 74 8.63 -9.44 -19.93
N ILE A 75 8.68 -9.53 -18.60
CA ILE A 75 9.75 -8.98 -17.79
C ILE A 75 10.56 -10.14 -17.24
N TYR A 76 11.84 -10.21 -17.59
CA TYR A 76 12.78 -11.18 -17.05
C TYR A 76 13.55 -10.57 -15.88
N ALA A 77 13.51 -11.19 -14.71
CA ALA A 77 14.29 -10.79 -13.55
C ALA A 77 15.66 -11.48 -13.57
N TYR A 78 16.72 -10.68 -13.48
CA TYR A 78 18.07 -11.21 -13.32
C TYR A 78 18.24 -11.92 -11.98
N ASP A 79 19.03 -12.98 -12.00
CA ASP A 79 19.48 -13.66 -10.79
C ASP A 79 20.77 -13.01 -10.29
N LEU A 80 20.63 -11.95 -9.50
CA LEU A 80 21.78 -11.23 -8.93
C LEU A 80 22.26 -11.87 -7.63
N PRO A 81 23.56 -11.73 -7.28
CA PRO A 81 24.08 -12.17 -6.00
C PRO A 81 23.28 -11.62 -4.80
N PRO A 82 23.11 -12.38 -3.70
CA PRO A 82 22.28 -11.98 -2.57
C PRO A 82 22.63 -10.62 -1.95
N ARG A 83 23.88 -10.14 -2.09
CA ARG A 83 24.33 -8.81 -1.61
C ARG A 83 23.53 -7.64 -2.20
N PHE A 84 22.86 -7.83 -3.33
CA PHE A 84 22.02 -6.81 -3.95
C PHE A 84 20.56 -6.88 -3.50
N ASN A 85 20.09 -8.04 -3.01
CA ASN A 85 18.67 -8.26 -2.74
C ASN A 85 18.42 -9.08 -1.47
N ARG A 86 18.36 -10.40 -1.56
CA ARG A 86 17.93 -11.32 -0.50
C ARG A 86 18.75 -11.19 0.79
N GLY A 87 20.00 -10.76 0.70
CA GLY A 87 20.81 -10.42 1.87
C GLY A 87 20.20 -9.30 2.70
N TRP A 88 19.71 -8.23 2.07
CA TRP A 88 19.01 -7.13 2.75
C TRP A 88 17.67 -7.57 3.33
N ALA A 89 16.89 -8.34 2.57
CA ALA A 89 15.60 -8.86 3.05
C ALA A 89 15.75 -9.84 4.22
N ALA A 90 16.84 -10.62 4.26
CA ALA A 90 17.15 -11.50 5.38
C ALA A 90 17.67 -10.74 6.61
N ALA A 91 18.34 -9.60 6.41
CA ALA A 91 18.89 -8.79 7.48
C ALA A 91 17.82 -8.01 8.26
N ASP A 92 16.67 -7.68 7.63
CA ASP A 92 15.60 -6.91 8.26
C ASP A 92 14.21 -7.45 7.93
N ALA A 93 13.52 -7.99 8.94
CA ALA A 93 12.17 -8.54 8.81
C ALA A 93 11.11 -7.52 8.36
N ARG A 94 11.40 -6.21 8.42
CA ARG A 94 10.53 -5.16 7.87
C ARG A 94 10.39 -5.28 6.36
N CYS A 95 11.40 -5.79 5.66
CA CYS A 95 11.38 -5.99 4.21
C CYS A 95 10.24 -6.88 3.69
N ALA A 96 9.65 -7.72 4.54
CA ALA A 96 8.54 -8.58 4.16
C ALA A 96 7.17 -7.85 4.11
N ARG A 97 7.05 -6.67 4.72
CA ARG A 97 5.73 -6.02 4.97
C ARG A 97 5.72 -4.50 4.88
N HIS A 98 6.89 -3.85 4.92
CA HIS A 98 6.97 -2.41 4.90
C HIS A 98 6.65 -1.86 3.50
N LEU A 99 5.89 -0.76 3.41
CA LEU A 99 5.45 -0.19 2.13
C LEU A 99 6.62 0.17 1.19
N PHE A 100 7.71 0.71 1.75
CA PHE A 100 8.94 1.00 1.01
C PHE A 100 9.71 -0.24 0.53
N ALA A 101 9.40 -1.44 1.03
CA ALA A 101 10.01 -2.69 0.57
C ALA A 101 9.23 -3.35 -0.58
N ALA A 102 8.43 -2.57 -1.32
CA ALA A 102 7.71 -3.06 -2.50
C ALA A 102 8.64 -3.64 -3.58
N GLU A 103 9.92 -3.25 -3.60
CA GLU A 103 10.98 -3.89 -4.41
C GLU A 103 11.06 -5.42 -4.20
N VAL A 104 10.86 -5.90 -2.97
CA VAL A 104 10.85 -7.34 -2.65
C VAL A 104 9.62 -8.01 -3.25
N ALA A 105 8.45 -7.39 -3.07
CA ALA A 105 7.18 -7.94 -3.56
C ALA A 105 7.16 -8.01 -5.10
N VAL A 106 7.64 -6.96 -5.77
CA VAL A 106 7.74 -6.92 -7.24
C VAL A 106 8.70 -8.00 -7.75
N HIS A 107 9.87 -8.12 -7.13
CA HIS A 107 10.86 -9.12 -7.54
C HIS A 107 10.34 -10.55 -7.38
N GLU A 108 9.79 -10.90 -6.21
CA GLU A 108 9.29 -12.27 -5.96
C GLU A 108 8.07 -12.60 -6.84
N ALA A 109 7.17 -11.64 -7.09
CA ALA A 109 6.05 -11.84 -8.02
C ALA A 109 6.53 -12.10 -9.46
N LEU A 110 7.55 -11.35 -9.91
CA LEU A 110 8.15 -11.55 -11.24
C LEU A 110 8.92 -12.85 -11.35
N LEU A 111 9.70 -13.24 -10.33
CA LEU A 111 10.37 -14.55 -10.29
C LEU A 111 9.37 -15.70 -10.36
N LEU A 112 8.26 -15.62 -9.60
CA LEU A 112 7.22 -16.64 -9.65
C LEU A 112 6.60 -16.74 -11.05
N ARG A 113 6.31 -15.60 -11.69
CA ARG A 113 5.76 -15.56 -13.05
C ARG A 113 6.75 -16.10 -14.08
N GLN A 114 8.01 -15.69 -14.00
CA GLN A 114 9.09 -16.16 -14.87
C GLN A 114 9.26 -17.68 -14.79
N ARG A 115 9.29 -18.24 -13.57
CA ARG A 115 9.38 -19.70 -13.35
C ARG A 115 8.17 -20.43 -13.92
N ARG A 116 6.95 -19.92 -13.67
CA ARG A 116 5.70 -20.53 -14.18
C ARG A 116 5.61 -20.50 -15.70
N ALA A 117 6.08 -19.42 -16.32
CA ALA A 117 6.05 -19.25 -17.77
C ALA A 117 7.22 -19.95 -18.48
N GLY A 118 8.24 -20.41 -17.74
CA GLY A 118 9.50 -20.86 -18.34
C GLY A 118 10.16 -19.75 -19.17
N LEU A 119 9.98 -18.49 -18.76
CA LEU A 119 10.41 -17.32 -19.54
C LEU A 119 11.94 -17.30 -19.63
N ARG A 120 12.45 -17.34 -20.86
CA ARG A 120 13.88 -17.23 -21.16
C ARG A 120 14.25 -15.78 -21.45
N PRO A 121 15.48 -15.33 -21.18
CA PRO A 121 15.85 -13.92 -21.33
C PRO A 121 15.82 -13.46 -22.79
N GLU A 122 15.95 -14.35 -23.78
CA GLU A 122 15.83 -14.04 -25.21
C GLU A 122 14.40 -13.63 -25.60
N GLU A 123 13.41 -14.03 -24.81
CA GLU A 123 12.00 -13.71 -24.99
C GLU A 123 11.58 -12.47 -24.19
N ALA A 124 12.48 -11.82 -23.46
CA ALA A 124 12.14 -10.70 -22.58
C ALA A 124 12.00 -9.39 -23.37
N ASP A 125 10.96 -8.62 -23.04
CA ASP A 125 10.75 -7.26 -23.53
C ASP A 125 11.43 -6.23 -22.61
N LEU A 126 11.53 -6.54 -21.30
CA LEU A 126 12.24 -5.75 -20.29
C LEU A 126 13.01 -6.67 -19.33
N PHE A 127 14.05 -6.12 -18.70
CA PHE A 127 14.84 -6.80 -17.66
C PHE A 127 14.71 -6.09 -16.33
N LEU A 128 14.22 -6.79 -15.30
CA LEU A 128 14.29 -6.31 -13.94
C LEU A 128 15.72 -6.52 -13.41
N VAL A 129 16.32 -5.46 -12.87
CA VAL A 129 17.55 -5.50 -12.08
C VAL A 129 17.16 -5.42 -10.60
N PRO A 130 17.05 -6.56 -9.87
CA PRO A 130 16.49 -6.58 -8.52
C PRO A 130 17.53 -6.14 -7.48
N VAL A 131 17.56 -4.84 -7.19
CA VAL A 131 18.37 -4.24 -6.12
C VAL A 131 17.45 -3.73 -5.01
N TYR A 132 17.67 -4.17 -3.77
CA TYR A 132 16.83 -3.83 -2.62
C TYR A 132 17.38 -2.65 -1.82
N VAL A 133 17.35 -1.46 -2.42
CA VAL A 133 17.91 -0.23 -1.83
C VAL A 133 17.09 0.33 -0.67
N CYS A 134 15.82 -0.01 -0.57
CA CYS A 134 14.94 0.46 0.50
C CYS A 134 14.98 -0.45 1.73
N CYS A 135 15.51 -1.66 1.59
CA CYS A 135 15.72 -2.63 2.66
C CYS A 135 16.89 -2.33 3.59
N ASN A 136 17.07 -1.05 3.95
CA ASN A 136 18.06 -0.60 4.93
C ASN A 136 17.39 0.41 5.88
N PHE A 137 16.65 -0.09 6.86
CA PHE A 137 15.82 0.77 7.68
C PHE A 137 16.56 1.30 8.90
N SER A 138 16.49 2.61 9.11
CA SER A 138 16.97 3.26 10.33
C SER A 138 16.25 2.67 11.56
N THR A 139 17.03 2.36 12.60
CA THR A 139 16.48 1.96 13.91
C THR A 139 15.85 3.14 14.64
N LEU A 140 16.29 4.36 14.36
CA LEU A 140 15.81 5.59 15.01
C LEU A 140 14.46 6.05 14.46
N THR A 141 14.33 6.08 13.13
CA THR A 141 13.13 6.64 12.46
C THR A 141 12.19 5.57 11.92
N GLY A 142 12.65 4.33 11.79
CA GLY A 142 11.88 3.26 11.14
C GLY A 142 11.77 3.39 9.62
N LEU A 143 12.37 4.43 9.02
CA LEU A 143 12.34 4.70 7.58
C LEU A 143 13.60 4.17 6.88
N PRO A 144 13.53 3.88 5.57
CA PRO A 144 14.69 3.52 4.78
C PRO A 144 15.77 4.61 4.80
N SER A 145 17.03 4.18 4.94
CA SER A 145 18.22 4.98 4.77
C SER A 145 18.85 4.69 3.41
N LEU A 146 18.80 5.69 2.52
CA LEU A 146 19.32 5.58 1.17
C LEU A 146 20.81 5.95 1.03
N ALA A 147 21.53 6.17 2.13
CA ALA A 147 22.95 6.56 2.08
C ALA A 147 23.82 5.58 1.26
N HIS A 148 23.54 4.29 1.35
CA HIS A 148 24.25 3.23 0.63
C HIS A 148 23.77 3.01 -0.82
N ALA A 149 22.60 3.54 -1.18
CA ALA A 149 21.89 3.13 -2.37
C ALA A 149 22.64 3.49 -3.66
N ARG A 150 23.39 4.60 -3.69
CA ARG A 150 24.15 5.04 -4.88
C ARG A 150 25.25 4.05 -5.22
N ALA A 151 26.06 3.67 -4.24
CA ALA A 151 27.13 2.70 -4.43
C ALA A 151 26.56 1.33 -4.81
N LEU A 152 25.50 0.88 -4.13
CA LEU A 152 24.88 -0.40 -4.42
C LEU A 152 24.31 -0.50 -5.85
N LEU A 153 23.68 0.58 -6.35
CA LEU A 153 23.18 0.64 -7.72
C LEU A 153 24.30 0.69 -8.75
N ALA A 154 25.36 1.47 -8.51
CA ALA A 154 26.53 1.53 -9.39
C ALA A 154 27.19 0.15 -9.52
N ASP A 155 27.44 -0.52 -8.38
CA ASP A 155 27.96 -1.89 -8.33
C ASP A 155 27.08 -2.88 -9.09
N ALA A 156 25.75 -2.74 -8.99
CA ALA A 156 24.80 -3.61 -9.68
C ALA A 156 24.85 -3.39 -11.20
N VAL A 157 24.93 -2.13 -11.63
CA VAL A 157 25.07 -1.78 -13.05
C VAL A 157 26.39 -2.30 -13.61
N ASP A 158 27.50 -2.14 -12.88
CA ASP A 158 28.81 -2.64 -13.32
C ASP A 158 28.80 -4.15 -13.46
N LEU A 159 28.22 -4.87 -12.51
CA LEU A 159 28.04 -6.32 -12.59
C LEU A 159 27.19 -6.73 -13.79
N VAL A 160 26.00 -6.11 -13.94
CA VAL A 160 25.07 -6.45 -15.03
C VAL A 160 25.69 -6.14 -16.39
N ARG A 161 26.39 -5.02 -16.52
CA ARG A 161 27.10 -4.66 -17.76
C ARG A 161 28.22 -5.65 -18.10
N ALA A 162 28.93 -6.14 -17.10
CA ALA A 162 30.05 -7.07 -17.30
C ALA A 162 29.59 -8.51 -17.58
N GLU A 163 28.54 -8.98 -16.89
CA GLU A 163 28.18 -10.39 -16.86
C GLU A 163 26.90 -10.73 -17.62
N MET A 164 25.99 -9.77 -17.85
CA MET A 164 24.67 -10.04 -18.43
C MET A 164 24.64 -9.60 -19.91
N PRO A 165 24.59 -10.52 -20.89
CA PRO A 165 24.73 -10.19 -22.31
C PRO A 165 23.70 -9.17 -22.84
N PHE A 166 22.51 -9.15 -22.26
CA PHE A 166 21.39 -8.31 -22.72
C PHE A 166 21.54 -6.83 -22.37
N TRP A 167 22.40 -6.46 -21.41
CA TRP A 167 22.64 -5.05 -21.07
C TRP A 167 23.15 -4.24 -22.25
N ASN A 168 24.13 -4.79 -22.97
CA ASN A 168 24.80 -4.09 -24.08
C ASN A 168 23.90 -3.94 -25.33
N ARG A 169 22.78 -4.66 -25.42
CA ARG A 169 21.81 -4.55 -26.53
C ARG A 169 21.14 -3.19 -26.57
N SER A 170 20.91 -2.59 -25.41
CA SER A 170 20.14 -1.35 -25.25
C SER A 170 20.89 -0.27 -24.46
N ALA A 171 22.11 -0.56 -24.02
CA ALA A 171 22.85 0.26 -23.05
C ALA A 171 22.03 0.57 -21.78
N GLY A 172 21.25 -0.42 -21.33
CA GLY A 172 20.39 -0.33 -20.15
C GLY A 172 19.01 0.29 -20.40
N ALA A 173 18.62 0.61 -21.63
CA ALA A 173 17.33 1.25 -21.92
C ALA A 173 16.11 0.33 -21.71
N ASP A 174 16.30 -0.98 -21.77
CA ASP A 174 15.28 -2.00 -21.46
C ASP A 174 15.43 -2.59 -20.05
N HIS A 175 16.27 -1.98 -19.20
CA HIS A 175 16.52 -2.38 -17.81
C HIS A 175 15.77 -1.51 -16.83
N VAL A 176 14.93 -2.15 -16.01
CA VAL A 176 14.07 -1.47 -15.04
C VAL A 176 14.53 -1.76 -13.60
N PHE A 177 14.46 -0.71 -12.77
CA PHE A 177 14.76 -0.75 -11.34
C PHE A 177 13.50 -0.36 -10.57
N VAL A 178 13.31 -0.94 -9.39
CA VAL A 178 12.22 -0.53 -8.48
C VAL A 178 12.78 0.49 -7.49
N ALA A 179 12.23 1.70 -7.52
CA ALA A 179 12.56 2.78 -6.59
C ALA A 179 11.33 3.06 -5.71
N SER A 180 11.07 2.20 -4.73
CA SER A 180 9.85 2.26 -3.91
C SER A 180 9.88 3.27 -2.76
N HIS A 181 10.96 4.03 -2.62
CA HIS A 181 11.07 5.13 -1.65
C HIS A 181 10.21 6.33 -2.05
N ASP A 182 9.68 7.08 -1.09
CA ASP A 182 8.87 8.30 -1.30
C ASP A 182 9.63 9.47 -1.94
N PHE A 183 10.95 9.37 -2.06
CA PHE A 183 11.80 10.27 -2.83
C PHE A 183 12.20 9.70 -4.20
N GLY A 184 11.29 9.03 -4.92
CA GLY A 184 11.60 8.37 -6.21
C GLY A 184 12.35 9.23 -7.25
N ALA A 185 12.22 10.56 -7.21
CA ALA A 185 13.01 11.48 -8.05
C ALA A 185 14.50 11.55 -7.69
N CYS A 186 14.89 11.29 -6.44
CA CYS A 186 16.28 11.24 -5.99
C CYS A 186 17.07 10.05 -6.57
N PHE A 187 16.38 9.08 -7.20
CA PHE A 187 17.03 8.01 -7.96
C PHE A 187 17.67 8.52 -9.26
N HIS A 188 17.10 9.57 -9.88
CA HIS A 188 17.57 10.08 -11.16
C HIS A 188 19.02 10.63 -11.09
N PRO A 189 19.40 11.45 -10.08
CA PRO A 189 20.80 11.86 -9.85
C PRO A 189 21.75 10.69 -9.57
N MET A 190 21.26 9.62 -8.95
CA MET A 190 22.10 8.49 -8.56
C MET A 190 22.55 7.67 -9.79
N VAL A 191 21.66 7.51 -10.78
CA VAL A 191 21.93 6.75 -12.01
C VAL A 191 22.67 7.59 -13.06
N THR A 192 22.37 8.90 -13.20
CA THR A 192 23.01 9.77 -14.20
C THR A 192 24.51 9.95 -13.97
N ALA A 193 24.96 10.10 -12.72
CA ALA A 193 26.38 10.23 -12.42
C ALA A 193 27.16 8.90 -12.47
N ALA A 194 26.51 7.74 -12.63
CA ALA A 194 27.20 6.49 -12.96
C ALA A 194 27.58 6.41 -14.45
N ARG A 195 26.82 7.11 -15.32
CA ARG A 195 27.11 7.21 -16.77
C ARG A 195 28.22 8.21 -17.10
N SER A 196 28.49 9.20 -16.24
CA SER A 196 29.44 10.28 -16.51
C SER A 196 30.91 9.97 -16.16
N ASN A 197 31.20 8.76 -15.67
CA ASN A 197 32.57 8.29 -15.38
C ASN A 197 33.08 7.29 -16.44
N LEU A 198 32.45 7.26 -17.62
CA LEU A 198 32.91 6.59 -18.83
C LEU A 198 33.30 7.65 -19.86
#